data_AF-A0A1M6XFQ0-F1
#
_entry.id   AF-A0A1M6XFQ0-F1
#
_cell.length_a   1.000
_cell.length_b   1.000
_cell.length_c   1.000
_cell.angle_alpha   90.00
_cell.angle_beta   90.00
_cell.angle_gamma   90.00
#
_symmetry.space_group_name_H-M   'P 1'
#
loop_
_entity.id
_entity.type
_entity.pdbx_description
1 polymer ?
#
loop_
_entity_poly.entity_id
_entity_poly.type
_entity_poly.pdbx_seq_one_letter_code
_entity_poly.pdbx_strand_id
1 'polypeptide(L)'
;MKQNETKSPLYLSKIRKEESIPDKWTNTINDYDNYIKEYIKHYKKALKGNSNSITRYPYLKAKSESLSKRLSKAQKKGLLKEKQLQKILRIQLKIVNACCE
;
A
#
# COMPACT_ATOMS: atom_id res chain seq x y z
N MET A 1 -4.28 -55.99 -18.10
CA MET A 1 -3.84 -54.69 -18.65
C MET A 1 -4.52 -53.59 -17.86
N LYS A 2 -3.74 -52.77 -17.15
CA LYS A 2 -4.26 -51.65 -16.36
C LYS A 2 -4.76 -50.57 -17.32
N GLN A 3 -6.03 -50.18 -17.21
CA GLN A 3 -6.56 -49.06 -17.98
C GLN A 3 -6.07 -47.76 -17.34
N ASN A 4 -5.47 -46.94 -18.18
CA ASN A 4 -4.80 -45.71 -17.83
C ASN A 4 -5.86 -44.66 -17.47
N GLU A 5 -5.75 -44.09 -16.27
CA GLU A 5 -6.55 -42.95 -15.83
C GLU A 5 -6.19 -41.72 -16.67
N THR A 6 -7.03 -41.41 -17.65
CA THR A 6 -6.98 -40.17 -18.41
C THR A 6 -7.30 -39.03 -17.46
N LYS A 7 -6.26 -38.39 -16.91
CA LYS A 7 -6.38 -37.15 -16.13
C LYS A 7 -7.01 -36.08 -17.00
N SER A 8 -8.30 -35.84 -16.77
CA SER A 8 -9.09 -34.82 -17.45
C SER A 8 -8.44 -33.43 -17.28
N PRO A 9 -8.37 -32.59 -18.34
CA PRO A 9 -7.84 -31.23 -18.29
C PRO A 9 -8.51 -30.32 -17.24
N LEU A 10 -9.67 -30.72 -16.72
CA LEU A 10 -10.49 -29.97 -15.76
C LEU A 10 -9.89 -29.85 -14.35
N TYR A 11 -8.83 -30.60 -14.00
CA TYR A 11 -8.23 -30.51 -12.66
C TYR A 11 -7.15 -29.41 -12.55
N LEU A 12 -6.56 -28.97 -13.66
CA LEU A 12 -5.50 -27.95 -13.66
C LEU A 12 -6.01 -26.50 -13.65
N SER A 13 -7.31 -26.28 -13.86
CA SER A 13 -7.93 -24.95 -13.83
C SER A 13 -8.10 -24.38 -12.42
N LYS A 14 -7.84 -25.17 -11.36
CA LYS A 14 -8.17 -24.82 -9.97
C LYS A 14 -7.09 -24.05 -9.19
N ILE A 15 -5.98 -23.64 -9.83
CA ILE A 15 -4.96 -22.80 -9.18
C ILE A 15 -4.44 -21.72 -10.16
N ARG A 16 -5.35 -20.97 -10.80
CA ARG A 16 -5.04 -19.57 -11.10
C ARG A 16 -5.68 -18.77 -9.98
N LYS A 17 -4.87 -18.18 -9.09
CA LYS A 17 -5.31 -17.02 -8.32
C LYS A 17 -5.76 -15.99 -9.36
N GLU A 18 -7.05 -15.88 -9.61
CA GLU A 18 -7.59 -14.68 -10.24
C GLU A 18 -7.17 -13.53 -9.34
N GLU A 19 -6.18 -12.75 -9.77
CA GLU A 19 -5.84 -11.49 -9.12
C GLU A 19 -7.08 -10.60 -9.23
N SER A 20 -7.92 -10.62 -8.20
CA SER A 20 -9.07 -9.73 -8.13
C SER A 20 -8.55 -8.31 -8.23
N ILE A 21 -8.99 -7.56 -9.23
CA ILE A 21 -8.64 -6.15 -9.40
C ILE A 21 -8.92 -5.45 -8.06
N PRO A 22 -7.90 -4.87 -7.40
CA PRO A 22 -8.12 -4.27 -6.10
C PRO A 22 -9.10 -3.11 -6.22
N ASP A 23 -10.01 -2.98 -5.26
CA ASP A 23 -10.95 -1.88 -5.27
C ASP A 23 -10.20 -0.53 -5.20
N LYS A 24 -10.87 0.53 -5.66
CA LYS A 24 -10.33 1.90 -5.71
C LYS A 24 -9.67 2.34 -4.40
N TRP A 25 -10.24 1.98 -3.25
CA TRP A 25 -9.69 2.36 -1.95
C TRP A 25 -8.47 1.55 -1.60
N THR A 26 -8.46 0.26 -1.91
CA THR A 26 -7.25 -0.58 -1.77
C THR A 26 -6.09 -0.01 -2.60
N ASN A 27 -6.33 0.39 -3.85
CA ASN A 27 -5.30 1.05 -4.66
C ASN A 27 -4.85 2.38 -4.05
N THR A 28 -5.79 3.22 -3.60
CA THR A 28 -5.47 4.50 -2.94
C THR A 28 -4.60 4.30 -1.68
N ILE A 29 -4.86 3.24 -0.90
CA ILE A 29 -4.09 2.90 0.30
C ILE A 29 -2.70 2.36 -0.07
N ASN A 30 -2.58 1.60 -1.16
CA ASN A 30 -1.29 1.13 -1.66
C ASN A 30 -0.41 2.31 -2.11
N ASP A 31 -0.99 3.26 -2.85
CA ASP A 31 -0.29 4.49 -3.23
C ASP A 31 0.13 5.27 -1.98
N TYR A 32 -0.76 5.41 -1.00
CA TYR A 32 -0.44 6.08 0.26
C TYR A 32 0.74 5.42 0.98
N ASP A 33 0.75 4.09 1.12
CA ASP A 33 1.87 3.35 1.72
C ASP A 33 3.18 3.57 0.93
N ASN A 34 3.12 3.56 -0.39
CA ASN A 34 4.30 3.76 -1.24
C ASN A 34 4.89 5.17 -1.10
N TYR A 35 4.04 6.20 -1.13
CA TYR A 35 4.50 7.58 -0.89
C TYR A 35 5.06 7.76 0.51
N ILE A 36 4.49 7.11 1.53
CA ILE A 36 5.03 7.16 2.90
C ILE A 36 6.38 6.44 3.02
N LYS A 37 6.56 5.28 2.37
CA LYS A 37 7.86 4.59 2.35
C LYS A 37 8.95 5.46 1.74
N GLU A 38 8.70 6.06 0.59
CA GLU A 38 9.68 6.92 -0.06
C GLU A 38 9.89 8.23 0.72
N TYR A 39 8.82 8.80 1.31
CA TYR A 39 8.95 9.94 2.23
C TYR A 39 9.90 9.62 3.38
N ILE A 40 9.67 8.53 4.13
CA ILE A 40 10.51 8.13 5.28
C ILE A 40 11.96 7.92 4.84
N LYS A 41 12.17 7.23 3.72
CA LYS A 41 13.50 6.98 3.15
C LYS A 41 14.24 8.27 2.82
N HIS A 42 13.59 9.22 2.15
CA HIS A 42 14.22 10.49 1.80
C HIS A 42 14.33 11.43 2.99
N TYR A 43 13.39 11.41 3.93
CA TYR A 43 13.47 12.14 5.19
C TYR A 43 14.72 11.73 5.97
N LYS A 44 14.93 10.43 6.23
CA LYS A 44 16.13 9.93 6.93
C LYS A 44 17.44 10.27 6.22
N LYS A 45 17.45 10.28 4.87
CA LYS A 45 18.62 10.70 4.09
C LYS A 45 18.86 12.21 4.15
N ALA A 46 17.79 13.00 4.17
CA ALA A 46 17.86 14.46 4.29
C ALA A 46 18.44 14.87 5.65
N LEU A 47 18.07 14.19 6.75
CA LEU A 47 18.68 14.39 8.07
C LEU A 47 20.20 14.16 8.07
N LYS A 48 20.70 13.31 7.17
CA LYS A 48 22.13 13.04 6.97
C LYS A 48 22.79 14.00 5.96
N GLY A 49 22.12 15.09 5.58
CA GLY A 49 22.66 16.10 4.66
C GLY A 49 22.58 15.74 3.18
N ASN A 50 21.82 14.70 2.77
CA ASN A 50 21.69 14.36 1.36
C ASN A 50 20.85 15.40 0.58
N SER A 51 21.51 16.22 -0.24
CA SER A 51 20.91 17.31 -1.02
C SER A 51 19.72 16.87 -1.89
N ASN A 52 19.86 15.77 -2.63
CA ASN A 52 18.78 15.22 -3.45
C ASN A 52 17.56 14.82 -2.63
N SER A 53 17.77 14.38 -1.38
CA SER A 53 16.67 13.97 -0.51
C SER A 53 16.02 15.15 0.17
N ILE A 54 16.78 16.20 0.53
CA ILE A 54 16.29 17.48 1.07
C ILE A 54 15.24 18.09 0.14
N THR A 55 15.43 18.02 -1.18
CA THR A 55 14.48 18.56 -2.16
C THR A 55 13.31 17.62 -2.45
N ARG A 56 13.49 16.30 -2.33
CA ARG A 56 12.48 15.28 -2.67
C ARG A 56 11.49 14.99 -1.54
N TYR A 57 11.94 14.90 -0.30
CA TYR A 57 11.07 14.51 0.81
C TYR A 57 9.84 15.44 1.00
N PRO A 58 9.92 16.78 0.76
CA PRO A 58 8.75 17.66 0.90
C PRO A 58 7.65 17.34 -0.11
N TYR A 59 8.02 17.03 -1.36
CA TYR A 59 7.06 16.62 -2.39
C TYR A 59 6.37 15.31 -2.03
N LEU A 60 7.13 14.32 -1.56
CA LEU A 60 6.59 13.02 -1.13
C LEU A 60 5.64 13.17 0.06
N LYS A 61 5.97 14.05 1.02
CA LYS A 61 5.10 14.43 2.13
C LYS A 61 3.79 15.05 1.64
N ALA A 62 3.85 16.03 0.73
CA ALA A 62 2.65 16.67 0.20
C ALA A 62 1.71 15.68 -0.52
N LYS A 63 2.28 14.74 -1.30
CA LYS A 63 1.51 13.70 -1.97
C LYS A 63 0.87 12.72 -0.98
N SER A 64 1.60 12.28 0.04
CA SER A 64 1.05 11.39 1.07
C SER A 64 -0.04 12.06 1.90
N GLU A 65 0.10 13.33 2.26
CA GLU A 65 -0.92 14.12 2.95
C GLU A 65 -2.19 14.28 2.13
N SER A 66 -2.06 14.50 0.82
CA SER A 66 -3.22 14.56 -0.09
C SER A 66 -3.99 13.24 -0.13
N LEU A 67 -3.28 12.11 -0.22
CA LEU A 67 -3.90 10.78 -0.17
C LEU A 67 -4.55 10.51 1.19
N SER A 68 -3.86 10.86 2.29
CA SER A 68 -4.39 10.77 3.65
C SER A 68 -5.71 11.55 3.80
N LYS A 69 -5.77 12.81 3.35
CA LYS A 69 -7.00 13.62 3.35
C LYS A 69 -8.13 12.96 2.57
N ARG A 70 -7.83 12.37 1.40
CA ARG A 70 -8.82 11.65 0.58
C ARG A 70 -9.33 10.39 1.30
N LEU A 71 -8.46 9.64 1.95
CA LEU A 71 -8.81 8.46 2.73
C LEU A 71 -9.64 8.82 3.98
N SER A 72 -9.30 9.90 4.69
CA SER A 72 -10.09 10.40 5.82
C SER A 72 -11.52 10.79 5.40
N LYS A 73 -11.68 11.42 4.22
CA LYS A 73 -13.01 11.72 3.67
C LYS A 73 -13.80 10.44 3.35
N ALA A 74 -13.13 9.41 2.83
CA ALA A 74 -13.75 8.11 2.55
C ALA A 74 -14.17 7.39 3.82
N GLN A 75 -13.32 7.40 4.85
CA GLN A 75 -13.61 6.86 6.18
C GLN A 75 -14.84 7.52 6.79
N LYS A 76 -14.92 8.86 6.79
CA LYS A 76 -16.06 9.61 7.32
C LYS A 76 -17.38 9.27 6.61
N LYS A 77 -17.32 8.83 5.35
CA LYS A 77 -18.47 8.40 4.55
C LYS A 77 -18.78 6.90 4.67
N GLY A 78 -18.06 6.15 5.52
CA GLY A 78 -18.25 4.71 5.67
C GLY A 78 -17.84 3.89 4.45
N LEU A 79 -16.99 4.43 3.57
CA LEU A 79 -16.63 3.77 2.29
C LEU A 79 -15.47 2.78 2.40
N LEU A 80 -14.86 2.67 3.59
CA LEU A 80 -13.69 1.83 3.82
C LEU A 80 -14.05 0.58 4.62
N LYS A 81 -13.48 -0.55 4.22
CA LYS A 81 -13.58 -1.82 4.94
C LYS A 81 -12.66 -1.81 6.17
N GLU A 82 -12.95 -2.64 7.17
CA GLU A 82 -12.13 -2.75 8.39
C GLU A 82 -10.65 -3.04 8.08
N LYS A 83 -10.37 -4.00 7.18
CA LYS A 83 -9.00 -4.33 6.76
C LYS A 83 -8.26 -3.13 6.15
N GLN A 84 -8.99 -2.23 5.47
CA GLN A 84 -8.44 -1.01 4.88
C GLN A 84 -8.10 0.02 5.97
N LEU A 85 -8.98 0.17 6.97
CA LEU A 85 -8.74 1.04 8.13
C LEU A 85 -7.53 0.57 8.95
N GLN A 86 -7.43 -0.73 9.22
CA GLN A 86 -6.27 -1.31 9.90
C GLN A 86 -4.97 -1.05 9.13
N LYS A 87 -4.99 -1.14 7.79
CA LYS A 87 -3.82 -0.83 6.96
C LYS A 87 -3.45 0.65 7.04
N ILE A 88 -4.42 1.56 7.03
CA ILE A 88 -4.17 3.00 7.20
C ILE A 88 -3.51 3.30 8.55
N LEU A 89 -4.03 2.72 9.64
CA LEU A 89 -3.45 2.87 10.99
C LEU A 89 -2.00 2.38 11.05
N ARG A 90 -1.70 1.23 10.45
CA ARG A 90 -0.33 0.70 10.35
C ARG A 90 0.59 1.66 9.59
N ILE A 91 0.12 2.28 8.51
CA ILE A 91 0.90 3.27 7.75
C ILE A 91 1.16 4.51 8.61
N GLN A 92 0.16 5.00 9.34
CA GLN A 92 0.31 6.15 10.24
C GLN A 92 1.33 5.88 11.35
N LEU A 93 1.32 4.68 11.94
CA LEU A 93 2.33 4.27 12.94
C LEU A 93 3.76 4.29 12.38
N LYS A 94 3.96 3.88 11.11
CA LYS A 94 5.30 3.98 10.47
C LYS A 94 5.83 5.40 10.44
N ILE A 95 4.94 6.38 10.23
CA ILE A 95 5.32 7.81 10.19
C ILE A 95 5.77 8.26 11.58
N VAL A 96 4.97 7.94 12.61
CA VAL A 96 5.27 8.29 14.00
C VAL A 96 6.62 7.68 14.40
N ASN A 97 6.81 6.38 14.19
CA ASN A 97 8.06 5.70 14.51
C ASN A 97 9.25 6.34 13.79
N ALA A 98 9.13 6.64 12.49
CA ALA A 98 10.21 7.25 11.73
C ALA A 98 10.56 8.69 12.14
N CYS A 99 9.64 9.41 12.80
CA CYS A 99 9.88 10.77 13.30
C CYS A 99 10.37 10.79 14.75
N CYS A 100 10.16 9.71 15.51
CA CYS A 100 10.57 9.57 16.91
C CYS A 100 11.84 8.73 17.10
N GLU A 101 12.36 8.10 16.04
CA GLU A 101 13.71 7.53 15.97
C GLU A 101 14.79 8.63 15.87
#